data_AF-A0A7C4EK27-F1
#
_entry.id   AF-A0A7C4EK27-F1
#
_cell.length_a   1.000
_cell.length_b   1.000
_cell.length_c   1.000
_cell.angle_alpha   90.00
_cell.angle_beta   90.00
_cell.angle_gamma   90.00
#
_symmetry.space_group_name_H-M   'P 1'
#
loop_
_entity.id
_entity.type
_entity.pdbx_description
1 polymer ?
#
loop_
_entity_poly.entity_id
_entity_poly.type
_entity_poly.pdbx_seq_one_letter_code
_entity_poly.pdbx_strand_id
1 'polypeptide(L)'
;MAPPARTCSKGRTHMPTPPGRMRLTDELGTPKTPHAGHDTLRLSRSGDWLVLGLGPDPAALASSVPEGARVRYMECPAFFDQTGRDWREAIPRGWERVESFDPEADATIILYKGGLRLFPGFWGPVLAALALPLPGEPGQLPGRTALFPATKDRLLYRELATELAGNGFTNLVAPWDGLASVLRQGRPDLYLSVNFAGLDEFGQAQSLLRRAGVPVAVWLVDNPFHALSGQKNRFWQDMHLFVTDSWFMRPLREHGARRVHHLPLAASQDFLKARPDAPHLADKLLFVGRSGFPGRDGFFAGLKPPRDAWAEAEAMLARGERPDFEWWVKRTGIDTLWPGKQARLAGLGAEESGRKWRAMVITQAARAGKLAVCGDEEWRGLSDADFELLPPVDYYGPLAGMYASARCVVGATSPLLPHGLTQRHFDVWAAGGLLATDNTPGLAIFPEELTRPVTYAKPDGLLEVIRSMEADRSALTGAWRELIAREHTYGRRIGTILDAISS
;
A
#
# COMPACT_ATOMS: atom_id res chain seq x y z
N MET A 1 -57.34 -37.12 -33.29
CA MET A 1 -57.21 -35.93 -34.18
C MET A 1 -56.35 -34.91 -33.45
N ALA A 2 -55.08 -34.75 -33.85
CA ALA A 2 -54.11 -33.80 -33.30
C ALA A 2 -53.20 -33.34 -34.46
N PRO A 3 -52.69 -32.09 -34.45
CA PRO A 3 -52.34 -31.38 -35.69
C PRO A 3 -50.95 -31.71 -36.27
N PRO A 4 -50.73 -31.45 -37.58
CA PRO A 4 -49.48 -31.76 -38.26
C PRO A 4 -48.34 -30.80 -37.89
N ALA A 5 -47.10 -31.32 -37.98
CA ALA A 5 -45.89 -30.56 -37.73
C ALA A 5 -45.69 -29.43 -38.75
N ARG A 6 -45.49 -28.20 -38.27
CA ARG A 6 -45.04 -27.08 -39.10
C ARG A 6 -43.51 -27.09 -39.23
N THR A 7 -43.01 -27.59 -40.36
CA THR A 7 -41.66 -27.33 -40.82
C THR A 7 -41.51 -25.83 -41.12
N CYS A 8 -40.83 -25.10 -40.23
CA CYS A 8 -40.48 -23.70 -40.45
C CYS A 8 -38.97 -23.60 -40.70
N SER A 9 -38.58 -23.61 -41.97
CA SER A 9 -37.20 -23.39 -42.41
C SER A 9 -36.78 -21.94 -42.11
N LYS A 10 -36.22 -21.69 -40.93
CA LYS A 10 -35.50 -20.45 -40.66
C LYS A 10 -34.22 -20.45 -41.51
N GLY A 11 -34.30 -19.78 -42.66
CA GLY A 11 -33.13 -19.50 -43.48
C GLY A 11 -32.07 -18.81 -42.63
N ARG A 12 -30.81 -19.25 -42.74
CA ARG A 12 -29.67 -18.55 -42.16
C ARG A 12 -29.46 -17.25 -42.94
N THR A 13 -30.14 -16.19 -42.53
CA THR A 13 -29.65 -14.85 -42.81
C THR A 13 -28.29 -14.71 -42.13
N HIS A 14 -27.24 -14.72 -42.94
CA HIS A 14 -25.90 -14.42 -42.48
C HIS A 14 -25.89 -12.95 -42.08
N MET A 15 -26.20 -12.65 -40.81
CA MET A 15 -25.95 -11.31 -40.30
C MET A 15 -24.44 -11.07 -40.43
N PRO A 16 -23.99 -9.94 -40.99
CA PRO A 16 -22.59 -9.57 -40.92
C PRO A 16 -22.24 -9.48 -39.43
N THR A 17 -21.14 -10.14 -39.04
CA THR A 17 -20.59 -10.02 -37.69
C THR A 17 -20.40 -8.53 -37.41
N PRO A 18 -20.91 -7.97 -36.30
CA PRO A 18 -20.68 -6.56 -36.00
C PRO A 18 -19.17 -6.29 -36.00
N PRO A 19 -18.70 -5.15 -36.55
CA PRO A 19 -17.28 -4.89 -36.70
C PRO A 19 -16.57 -5.11 -35.37
N GLY A 20 -15.56 -5.97 -35.39
CA GLY A 20 -14.92 -6.49 -34.19
C GLY A 20 -14.41 -5.34 -33.34
N ARG A 21 -15.04 -5.09 -32.18
CA ARG A 21 -14.63 -4.02 -31.27
C ARG A 21 -13.15 -4.14 -31.01
N MET A 22 -12.40 -3.07 -31.27
CA MET A 22 -10.96 -3.01 -31.04
C MET A 22 -10.61 -3.59 -29.66
N ARG A 23 -9.58 -4.43 -29.61
CA ARG A 23 -8.99 -4.93 -28.38
C ARG A 23 -7.52 -4.58 -28.37
N LEU A 24 -7.08 -3.98 -27.27
CA LEU A 24 -5.69 -3.61 -27.03
C LEU A 24 -5.22 -4.29 -25.75
N THR A 25 -3.93 -4.51 -25.62
CA THR A 25 -3.27 -4.92 -24.38
C THR A 25 -2.73 -3.67 -23.70
N ASP A 26 -3.06 -3.47 -22.42
CA ASP A 26 -2.52 -2.36 -21.62
C ASP A 26 -1.05 -2.60 -21.20
N GLU A 27 -0.40 -1.58 -20.63
CA GLU A 27 1.01 -1.62 -20.16
C GLU A 27 1.31 -2.74 -19.14
N LEU A 28 0.27 -3.28 -18.51
CA LEU A 28 0.35 -4.36 -17.53
C LEU A 28 -0.06 -5.72 -18.11
N GLY A 29 -0.18 -5.84 -19.44
CA GLY A 29 -0.48 -7.10 -20.13
C GLY A 29 -1.96 -7.49 -20.11
N THR A 30 -2.87 -6.62 -19.66
CA THR A 30 -4.30 -6.95 -19.57
C THR A 30 -5.06 -6.51 -20.83
N PRO A 31 -5.82 -7.39 -21.48
CA PRO A 31 -6.68 -7.01 -22.60
C PRO A 31 -7.81 -6.05 -22.20
N LYS A 32 -7.98 -4.96 -22.95
CA LYS A 32 -9.02 -3.93 -22.79
C LYS A 32 -9.75 -3.68 -24.10
N THR A 33 -10.97 -3.18 -24.01
CA THR A 33 -11.68 -2.55 -25.13
C THR A 33 -11.64 -1.04 -24.90
N PRO A 34 -10.92 -0.25 -25.73
CA PRO A 34 -10.98 1.20 -25.65
C PRO A 34 -12.41 1.70 -25.94
N HIS A 35 -12.86 2.67 -25.15
CA HIS A 35 -14.12 3.40 -25.35
C HIS A 35 -13.84 4.74 -26.03
N ALA A 36 -14.75 5.25 -26.86
CA ALA A 36 -14.61 6.57 -27.46
C ALA A 36 -14.77 7.70 -26.42
N GLY A 37 -14.20 8.87 -26.73
CA GLY A 37 -14.39 10.10 -25.96
C GLY A 37 -13.09 10.79 -25.58
N HIS A 38 -13.12 12.12 -25.62
CA HIS A 38 -12.00 13.02 -25.33
C HIS A 38 -12.43 14.09 -24.31
N ASP A 39 -11.47 14.57 -23.51
CA ASP A 39 -11.62 15.72 -22.61
C ASP A 39 -10.86 16.92 -23.18
N THR A 40 -11.48 18.10 -23.16
CA THR A 40 -10.81 19.35 -23.53
C THR A 40 -10.00 19.87 -22.33
N LEU A 41 -8.68 19.89 -22.46
CA LEU A 41 -7.76 20.36 -21.42
C LEU A 41 -7.49 21.88 -21.51
N ARG A 42 -7.50 22.43 -22.73
CA ARG A 42 -7.27 23.85 -23.01
C ARG A 42 -8.05 24.25 -24.26
N LEU A 43 -8.67 25.43 -24.25
CA LEU A 43 -9.25 26.06 -25.45
C LEU A 43 -8.37 27.23 -25.87
N SER A 44 -8.15 27.38 -27.18
CA SER A 44 -7.44 28.51 -27.79
C SER A 44 -8.23 29.10 -28.95
N ARG A 45 -7.85 30.31 -29.37
CA ARG A 45 -8.37 31.00 -30.56
C ARG A 45 -7.42 30.90 -31.77
N SER A 46 -6.23 30.33 -31.62
CA SER A 46 -5.16 30.33 -32.64
C SER A 46 -5.45 29.50 -33.90
N GLY A 47 -6.48 28.65 -33.89
CA GLY A 47 -6.75 27.68 -34.96
C GLY A 47 -5.84 26.44 -34.92
N ASP A 48 -4.81 26.44 -34.07
CA ASP A 48 -3.93 25.31 -33.80
C ASP A 48 -4.58 24.33 -32.80
N TRP A 49 -4.45 23.03 -33.08
CA TRP A 49 -4.95 21.95 -32.23
C TRP A 49 -3.85 20.94 -31.92
N LEU A 50 -3.81 20.48 -30.67
CA LEU A 50 -2.98 19.37 -30.21
C LEU A 50 -3.88 18.25 -29.69
N VAL A 51 -3.86 17.12 -30.38
CA VAL A 51 -4.63 15.92 -30.06
C VAL A 51 -3.72 14.94 -29.33
N LEU A 52 -4.01 14.65 -28.06
CA LEU A 52 -3.27 13.72 -27.22
C LEU A 52 -4.03 12.40 -27.15
N GLY A 53 -3.68 11.49 -28.06
CA GLY A 53 -4.35 10.22 -28.26
C GLY A 53 -5.51 10.37 -29.24
N LEU A 54 -5.50 9.56 -30.29
CA LEU A 54 -6.55 9.51 -31.31
C LEU A 54 -7.74 8.66 -30.82
N GLY A 55 -7.50 7.70 -29.94
CA GLY A 55 -8.53 6.81 -29.42
C GLY A 55 -9.01 5.77 -30.45
N PRO A 56 -10.12 5.07 -30.20
CA PRO A 56 -10.54 3.92 -31.03
C PRO A 56 -11.12 4.30 -32.39
N ASP A 57 -11.51 5.57 -32.61
CA ASP A 57 -12.18 6.04 -33.83
C ASP A 57 -11.64 7.43 -34.26
N PRO A 58 -10.57 7.47 -35.07
CA PRO A 58 -9.97 8.73 -35.53
C PRO A 58 -10.89 9.52 -36.48
N ALA A 59 -11.79 8.85 -37.20
CA ALA A 59 -12.72 9.50 -38.12
C ALA A 59 -13.81 10.27 -37.37
N ALA A 60 -14.42 9.65 -36.35
CA ALA A 60 -15.36 10.32 -35.47
C ALA A 60 -14.70 11.48 -34.70
N LEU A 61 -13.44 11.31 -34.27
CA LEU A 61 -12.65 12.39 -33.66
C LEU A 61 -12.42 13.54 -34.65
N ALA A 62 -12.02 13.25 -35.89
CA ALA A 62 -11.80 14.27 -36.91
C ALA A 62 -13.07 15.09 -37.20
N SER A 63 -14.26 14.46 -37.17
CA SER A 63 -15.55 15.15 -37.31
C SER A 63 -15.88 16.12 -36.15
N SER A 64 -15.15 16.07 -35.04
CA SER A 64 -15.32 16.98 -33.89
C SER A 64 -14.34 18.17 -33.88
N VAL A 65 -13.35 18.17 -34.78
CA VAL A 65 -12.37 19.25 -34.92
C VAL A 65 -12.85 20.21 -36.03
N PRO A 66 -12.72 21.54 -35.87
CA PRO A 66 -13.13 22.50 -36.90
C PRO A 66 -12.43 22.29 -38.25
N GLU A 67 -13.19 22.45 -39.33
CA GLU A 67 -12.64 22.41 -40.69
C GLU A 67 -11.59 23.51 -40.90
N GLY A 68 -10.46 23.15 -41.52
CA GLY A 68 -9.33 24.07 -41.73
C GLY A 68 -8.40 24.28 -40.52
N ALA A 69 -8.68 23.67 -39.36
CA ALA A 69 -7.77 23.72 -38.20
C ALA A 69 -6.41 23.07 -38.51
N ARG A 70 -5.31 23.65 -37.97
CA ARG A 70 -3.99 23.03 -38.03
C ARG A 70 -3.84 22.02 -36.90
N VAL A 71 -3.96 20.74 -37.22
CA VAL A 71 -3.95 19.67 -36.21
C VAL A 71 -2.60 18.98 -36.13
N ARG A 72 -2.00 19.01 -34.94
CA ARG A 72 -0.90 18.14 -34.52
C ARG A 72 -1.44 17.05 -33.61
N TYR A 73 -0.91 15.83 -33.68
CA TYR A 73 -1.31 14.75 -32.79
C TYR A 73 -0.13 13.94 -32.25
N MET A 74 -0.26 13.50 -31.01
CA MET A 74 0.63 12.54 -30.35
C MET A 74 -0.17 11.27 -30.06
N GLU A 75 0.44 10.10 -30.23
CA GLU A 75 -0.17 8.82 -29.88
C GLU A 75 0.89 7.92 -29.23
N CYS A 76 0.47 7.08 -28.27
CA CYS A 76 1.34 6.09 -27.67
C CYS A 76 1.77 5.07 -28.75
N PRO A 77 3.08 4.82 -28.96
CA PRO A 77 3.55 3.81 -29.92
C PRO A 77 2.90 2.44 -29.69
N ALA A 78 2.80 2.00 -28.43
CA ALA A 78 2.17 0.73 -28.07
C ALA A 78 0.65 0.69 -28.36
N PHE A 79 -0.04 1.84 -28.43
CA PHE A 79 -1.41 1.91 -28.95
C PHE A 79 -1.38 1.76 -30.48
N PHE A 80 -0.58 2.59 -31.15
CA PHE A 80 -0.48 2.69 -32.61
C PHE A 80 -0.05 1.37 -33.27
N ASP A 81 0.86 0.62 -32.65
CA ASP A 81 1.37 -0.65 -33.17
C ASP A 81 0.32 -1.77 -33.11
N GLN A 82 -0.60 -1.70 -32.14
CA GLN A 82 -1.70 -2.66 -31.96
C GLN A 82 -2.94 -2.36 -32.83
N THR A 83 -2.99 -1.24 -33.56
CA THR A 83 -4.12 -0.91 -34.44
C THR A 83 -3.95 -1.43 -35.87
N GLY A 84 -5.08 -1.81 -36.49
CA GLY A 84 -5.12 -2.30 -37.87
C GLY A 84 -4.97 -1.20 -38.92
N ARG A 85 -4.79 -1.62 -40.18
CA ARG A 85 -4.66 -0.73 -41.35
C ARG A 85 -5.81 0.28 -41.45
N ASP A 86 -7.05 -0.19 -41.33
CA ASP A 86 -8.27 0.62 -41.45
C ASP A 86 -8.30 1.79 -40.46
N TRP A 87 -7.83 1.58 -39.23
CA TRP A 87 -7.72 2.63 -38.22
C TRP A 87 -6.65 3.67 -38.57
N ARG A 88 -5.54 3.25 -39.18
CA ARG A 88 -4.47 4.16 -39.63
C ARG A 88 -4.89 4.95 -40.87
N GLU A 89 -5.65 4.35 -41.78
CA GLU A 89 -6.21 5.02 -42.96
C GLU A 89 -7.37 5.98 -42.61
N ALA A 90 -8.01 5.82 -41.45
CA ALA A 90 -9.01 6.75 -40.90
C ALA A 90 -8.41 8.05 -40.32
N ILE A 91 -7.08 8.14 -40.16
CA ILE A 91 -6.41 9.37 -39.70
C ILE A 91 -6.38 10.39 -40.86
N PRO A 92 -6.86 11.63 -40.69
CA PRO A 92 -6.84 12.62 -41.77
C PRO A 92 -5.41 12.92 -42.24
N ARG A 93 -5.17 12.87 -43.56
CA ARG A 93 -3.83 13.04 -44.17
C ARG A 93 -3.16 14.39 -43.88
N GLY A 94 -3.94 15.42 -43.52
CA GLY A 94 -3.42 16.74 -43.15
C GLY A 94 -3.01 16.88 -41.68
N TRP A 95 -3.19 15.84 -40.86
CA TRP A 95 -2.82 15.87 -39.44
C TRP A 95 -1.34 15.49 -39.26
N GLU A 96 -0.60 16.35 -38.57
CA GLU A 96 0.84 16.23 -38.35
C GLU A 96 1.11 15.39 -37.09
N ARG A 97 1.82 14.26 -37.22
CA ARG A 97 2.24 13.46 -36.04
C ARG A 97 3.43 14.14 -35.36
N VAL A 98 3.38 14.28 -34.03
CA VAL A 98 4.46 14.84 -33.21
C VAL A 98 4.86 13.89 -32.08
N GLU A 99 6.16 13.75 -31.87
CA GLU A 99 6.76 12.98 -30.75
C GLU A 99 7.07 13.87 -29.53
N SER A 100 6.99 15.19 -29.69
CA SER A 100 7.15 16.20 -28.64
C SER A 100 6.31 17.43 -28.94
N PHE A 101 5.90 18.17 -27.91
CA PHE A 101 5.18 19.43 -28.03
C PHE A 101 5.66 20.44 -27.00
N ASP A 102 5.45 21.72 -27.29
CA ASP A 102 5.57 22.79 -26.30
C ASP A 102 4.28 22.84 -25.45
N PRO A 103 4.34 22.62 -24.12
CA PRO A 103 3.17 22.65 -23.24
C PRO A 103 2.61 24.07 -23.04
N GLU A 104 3.36 25.12 -23.37
CA GLU A 104 2.96 26.53 -23.24
C GLU A 104 2.38 27.11 -24.55
N ALA A 105 2.49 26.37 -25.66
CA ALA A 105 1.96 26.77 -26.96
C ALA A 105 0.46 27.13 -26.90
N ASP A 106 0.10 28.20 -27.60
CA ASP A 106 -1.29 28.63 -27.76
C ASP A 106 -2.02 27.74 -28.77
N ALA A 107 -2.59 26.64 -28.27
CA ALA A 107 -3.35 25.66 -29.04
C ALA A 107 -4.53 25.11 -28.23
N THR A 108 -5.57 24.66 -28.92
CA THR A 108 -6.64 23.87 -28.30
C THR A 108 -6.11 22.46 -28.04
N ILE A 109 -6.15 22.00 -26.79
CA ILE A 109 -5.59 20.71 -26.37
C ILE A 109 -6.73 19.79 -25.95
N ILE A 110 -6.85 18.65 -26.62
CA ILE A 110 -7.79 17.58 -26.27
C ILE A 110 -7.05 16.29 -25.94
N LEU A 111 -7.56 15.53 -24.97
CA LEU A 111 -6.98 14.30 -24.46
C LEU A 111 -7.94 13.13 -24.61
N TYR A 112 -7.47 12.01 -25.15
CA TYR A 112 -8.22 10.76 -25.15
C TYR A 112 -8.37 10.21 -23.72
N LYS A 113 -9.60 10.13 -23.21
CA LYS A 113 -9.87 9.77 -21.80
C LYS A 113 -9.36 8.38 -21.40
N GLY A 114 -9.26 7.47 -22.37
CA GLY A 114 -8.75 6.12 -22.17
C GLY A 114 -7.23 6.00 -22.11
N GLY A 115 -6.48 6.99 -22.66
CA GLY A 115 -5.04 6.89 -22.88
C GLY A 115 -4.27 6.56 -21.61
N LEU A 116 -4.40 7.41 -20.59
CA LEU A 116 -3.77 7.23 -19.27
C LEU A 116 -4.07 5.87 -18.62
N ARG A 117 -5.26 5.31 -18.85
CA ARG A 117 -5.65 4.01 -18.27
C ARG A 117 -5.08 2.80 -19.00
N LEU A 118 -4.67 2.98 -20.26
CA LEU A 118 -4.08 1.93 -21.10
C LEU A 118 -2.55 1.94 -21.00
N PHE A 119 -1.94 3.13 -21.06
CA PHE A 119 -0.50 3.30 -21.11
C PHE A 119 -0.02 4.42 -20.17
N PRO A 120 -0.17 4.27 -18.83
CA PRO A 120 0.19 5.30 -17.88
C PRO A 120 1.68 5.69 -17.92
N GLY A 121 2.59 4.76 -18.21
CA GLY A 121 4.01 5.05 -18.42
C GLY A 121 4.31 6.04 -19.55
N PHE A 122 3.48 6.07 -20.60
CA PHE A 122 3.59 7.03 -21.71
C PHE A 122 2.83 8.33 -21.42
N TRP A 123 1.56 8.22 -21.00
CA TRP A 123 0.69 9.39 -20.85
C TRP A 123 0.93 10.17 -19.56
N GLY A 124 1.41 9.54 -18.49
CA GLY A 124 1.74 10.22 -17.22
C GLY A 124 2.74 11.37 -17.40
N PRO A 125 3.92 11.15 -18.02
CA PRO A 125 4.88 12.20 -18.34
C PRO A 125 4.33 13.30 -19.25
N VAL A 126 3.49 12.95 -20.24
CA VAL A 126 2.83 13.90 -21.15
C VAL A 126 1.88 14.83 -20.38
N LEU A 127 1.04 14.28 -19.49
CA LEU A 127 0.12 15.06 -18.66
C LEU A 127 0.86 15.88 -17.61
N ALA A 128 1.94 15.34 -17.02
CA ALA A 128 2.82 16.08 -16.13
C ALA A 128 3.49 17.28 -16.85
N ALA A 129 3.81 17.16 -18.14
CA ALA A 129 4.38 18.27 -18.93
C ALA A 129 3.40 19.44 -19.11
N LEU A 130 2.10 19.16 -19.31
CA LEU A 130 1.05 20.16 -19.36
C LEU A 130 0.74 20.78 -17.99
N ALA A 131 0.70 19.95 -16.95
CA ALA A 131 0.37 20.39 -15.60
C ALA A 131 1.52 21.17 -14.93
N LEU A 132 2.77 20.86 -15.25
CA LEU A 132 3.96 21.51 -14.75
C LEU A 132 4.87 21.94 -15.91
N PRO A 133 4.53 23.01 -16.66
CA PRO A 133 5.48 23.61 -17.59
C PRO A 133 6.73 24.05 -16.81
N LEU A 134 7.90 23.69 -17.32
CA LEU A 134 9.19 23.99 -16.69
C LEU A 134 10.09 24.60 -17.77
N PRO A 135 10.29 25.94 -17.77
CA PRO A 135 11.18 26.62 -18.71
C PRO A 135 12.67 26.46 -18.36
N GLY A 136 13.01 25.62 -17.37
CA GLY A 136 14.36 25.33 -16.90
C GLY A 136 14.34 24.28 -15.79
N GLU A 137 15.45 24.09 -15.06
CA GLU A 137 15.41 23.28 -13.84
C GLU A 137 14.49 23.93 -12.78
N PRO A 138 13.63 23.16 -12.10
CA PRO A 138 12.78 23.71 -11.06
C PRO A 138 13.63 24.18 -9.88
N GLY A 139 13.54 25.47 -9.56
CA GLY A 139 14.17 26.04 -8.37
C GLY A 139 13.72 25.29 -7.10
N GLN A 140 14.63 25.15 -6.13
CA GLN A 140 14.29 24.55 -4.84
C GLN A 140 13.35 25.46 -4.06
N LEU A 141 12.47 24.87 -3.24
CA LEU A 141 11.75 25.64 -2.22
C LEU A 141 12.75 26.20 -1.19
N PRO A 142 12.46 27.34 -0.52
CA PRO A 142 13.36 27.89 0.50
C PRO A 142 13.52 26.95 1.70
N GLY A 143 14.76 26.57 2.01
CA GLY A 143 15.09 25.64 3.09
C GLY A 143 14.76 24.18 2.75
N ARG A 144 15.02 23.26 3.68
CA ARG A 144 14.69 21.84 3.49
C ARG A 144 13.18 21.66 3.62
N THR A 145 12.54 20.98 2.67
CA THR A 145 11.09 20.80 2.63
C THR A 145 10.68 19.35 2.37
N ALA A 146 9.79 18.82 3.21
CA ALA A 146 9.26 17.47 3.09
C ALA A 146 7.75 17.53 2.81
N LEU A 147 7.33 16.98 1.68
CA LEU A 147 5.94 16.98 1.23
C LEU A 147 5.26 15.65 1.56
N PHE A 148 4.03 15.71 2.07
CA PHE A 148 3.26 14.54 2.51
C PHE A 148 1.80 14.49 1.98
N PRO A 149 1.22 13.28 1.80
CA PRO A 149 -0.23 13.09 1.74
C PRO A 149 -0.90 13.70 0.50
N ALA A 150 -2.06 14.34 0.59
CA ALA A 150 -2.87 14.67 1.78
C ALA A 150 -4.03 13.68 2.04
N THR A 151 -4.20 13.29 3.31
CA THR A 151 -5.25 12.37 3.80
C THR A 151 -5.64 12.70 5.24
N LYS A 152 -6.85 12.29 5.65
CA LYS A 152 -7.46 12.63 6.96
C LYS A 152 -7.00 11.76 8.13
N ASP A 153 -6.64 10.50 7.88
CA ASP A 153 -6.34 9.50 8.92
C ASP A 153 -4.90 8.96 8.76
N ARG A 154 -3.90 9.78 9.07
CA ARG A 154 -2.50 9.40 8.83
C ARG A 154 -1.85 8.69 10.00
N LEU A 155 -1.77 7.37 9.88
CA LEU A 155 -0.79 6.56 10.59
C LEU A 155 0.62 7.14 10.39
N LEU A 156 1.41 7.21 11.46
CA LEU A 156 2.81 7.68 11.53
C LEU A 156 3.09 9.16 11.16
N TYR A 157 2.13 9.95 10.69
CA TYR A 157 2.44 11.32 10.25
C TYR A 157 2.92 12.22 11.39
N ARG A 158 2.37 12.07 12.61
CA ARG A 158 2.77 12.89 13.76
C ARG A 158 4.24 12.68 14.09
N GLU A 159 4.66 11.42 14.12
CA GLU A 159 6.05 11.00 14.36
C GLU A 159 6.95 11.44 13.21
N LEU A 160 6.63 11.08 11.96
CA LEU A 160 7.45 11.40 10.79
C LEU A 160 7.63 12.92 10.62
N ALA A 161 6.58 13.72 10.78
CA ALA A 161 6.66 15.17 10.68
C ALA A 161 7.47 15.79 11.83
N THR A 162 7.32 15.28 13.05
CA THR A 162 8.07 15.77 14.22
C THR A 162 9.57 15.49 14.07
N GLU A 163 9.93 14.27 13.66
CA GLU A 163 11.32 13.87 13.49
C GLU A 163 11.97 14.55 12.26
N LEU A 164 11.23 14.77 11.17
CA LEU A 164 11.71 15.59 10.03
C LEU A 164 11.91 17.06 10.42
N ALA A 165 10.99 17.65 11.21
CA ALA A 165 11.16 19.00 11.74
C ALA A 165 12.41 19.11 12.64
N GLY A 166 12.67 18.09 13.47
CA GLY A 166 13.92 17.96 14.24
C GLY A 166 15.18 17.85 13.37
N ASN A 167 15.06 17.42 12.12
CA ASN A 167 16.12 17.37 11.11
C ASN A 167 16.15 18.62 10.18
N GLY A 168 15.46 19.71 10.58
CA GLY A 168 15.47 20.99 9.89
C GLY A 168 14.53 21.09 8.68
N PHE A 169 13.60 20.15 8.50
CA PHE A 169 12.61 20.22 7.42
C PHE A 169 11.38 21.06 7.81
N THR A 170 10.91 21.87 6.86
CA THR A 170 9.54 22.39 6.87
C THR A 170 8.61 21.36 6.24
N ASN A 171 7.61 20.89 6.98
CA ASN A 171 6.66 19.89 6.51
C ASN A 171 5.52 20.56 5.74
N LEU A 172 5.32 20.13 4.50
CA LEU A 172 4.25 20.58 3.61
C LEU A 172 3.23 19.46 3.38
N VAL A 173 2.00 19.85 3.07
CA VAL A 173 0.89 18.94 2.78
C VAL A 173 0.15 19.42 1.55
N ALA A 174 -0.03 18.53 0.57
CA ALA A 174 -0.80 18.81 -0.64
C ALA A 174 -1.68 17.61 -1.00
N PRO A 175 -2.98 17.77 -1.26
CA PRO A 175 -3.76 16.71 -1.90
C PRO A 175 -3.25 16.46 -3.32
N TRP A 176 -3.61 15.31 -3.89
CA TRP A 176 -3.17 14.91 -5.23
C TRP A 176 -3.47 15.99 -6.30
N ASP A 177 -4.70 16.50 -6.34
CA ASP A 177 -5.13 17.56 -7.25
C ASP A 177 -4.41 18.91 -7.02
N GLY A 178 -4.01 19.20 -5.78
CA GLY A 178 -3.21 20.37 -5.42
C GLY A 178 -1.70 20.25 -5.71
N LEU A 179 -1.19 19.04 -6.00
CA LEU A 179 0.25 18.75 -6.07
C LEU A 179 0.98 19.61 -7.11
N ALA A 180 0.42 19.76 -8.31
CA ALA A 180 1.02 20.60 -9.36
C ALA A 180 1.18 22.08 -8.94
N SER A 181 0.28 22.59 -8.09
CA SER A 181 0.34 23.98 -7.60
C SER A 181 1.52 24.19 -6.64
N VAL A 182 1.82 23.19 -5.80
CA VAL A 182 2.99 23.24 -4.90
C VAL A 182 4.28 23.07 -5.70
N LEU A 183 4.33 22.14 -6.66
CA LEU A 183 5.54 21.91 -7.47
C LEU A 183 5.89 23.08 -8.40
N ARG A 184 4.94 23.96 -8.74
CA ARG A 184 5.21 25.23 -9.46
C ARG A 184 5.89 26.30 -8.59
N GLN A 185 5.77 26.21 -7.26
CA GLN A 185 6.44 27.14 -6.34
C GLN A 185 7.91 26.78 -6.12
N GLY A 186 8.25 25.50 -6.34
CA GLY A 186 9.60 24.97 -6.29
C GLY A 186 9.59 23.47 -6.05
N ARG A 187 10.78 22.86 -6.10
CA ARG A 187 11.03 21.44 -5.84
C ARG A 187 11.21 21.18 -4.33
N PRO A 188 10.39 20.32 -3.69
CA PRO A 188 10.69 19.75 -2.38
C PRO A 188 11.89 18.80 -2.39
N ASP A 189 12.60 18.69 -1.27
CA ASP A 189 13.70 17.75 -1.07
C ASP A 189 13.24 16.29 -0.94
N LEU A 190 12.00 16.07 -0.50
CA LEU A 190 11.44 14.75 -0.25
C LEU A 190 9.91 14.76 -0.42
N TYR A 191 9.37 13.75 -1.10
CA TYR A 191 7.98 13.31 -0.93
C TYR A 191 7.95 12.01 -0.13
N LEU A 192 7.32 12.02 1.05
CA LEU A 192 7.25 10.87 1.95
C LEU A 192 5.82 10.32 2.02
N SER A 193 5.65 9.10 1.51
CA SER A 193 4.38 8.37 1.50
C SER A 193 4.44 7.17 2.45
N VAL A 194 3.32 6.86 3.10
CA VAL A 194 3.11 5.59 3.82
C VAL A 194 2.08 4.78 3.04
N ASN A 195 2.37 3.51 2.73
CA ASN A 195 1.50 2.60 1.98
C ASN A 195 0.92 3.18 0.66
N PHE A 196 1.71 3.93 -0.11
CA PHE A 196 1.28 4.66 -1.33
C PHE A 196 0.19 5.72 -1.11
N ALA A 197 -0.07 6.18 0.11
CA ALA A 197 -0.97 7.32 0.35
C ALA A 197 -0.51 8.56 -0.45
N GLY A 198 -1.45 9.18 -1.17
CA GLY A 198 -1.21 10.33 -2.07
C GLY A 198 -0.68 9.99 -3.46
N LEU A 199 -0.37 8.71 -3.75
CA LEU A 199 0.14 8.26 -5.05
C LEU A 199 -0.97 7.52 -5.83
N ASP A 200 -1.46 8.13 -6.92
CA ASP A 200 -2.68 7.66 -7.60
C ASP A 200 -2.49 6.36 -8.39
N GLU A 201 -3.61 5.71 -8.69
CA GLU A 201 -3.69 4.41 -9.39
C GLU A 201 -2.92 4.42 -10.73
N PHE A 202 -2.97 5.52 -11.49
CA PHE A 202 -2.41 5.61 -12.84
C PHE A 202 -1.11 6.40 -12.93
N GLY A 203 -0.48 6.76 -11.81
CA GLY A 203 0.91 7.24 -11.86
C GLY A 203 1.08 8.73 -12.17
N GLN A 204 0.03 9.54 -12.08
CA GLN A 204 0.10 10.97 -12.38
C GLN A 204 0.83 11.75 -11.27
N ALA A 205 0.64 11.40 -9.99
CA ALA A 205 1.38 11.98 -8.87
C ALA A 205 2.87 11.66 -8.99
N GLN A 206 3.15 10.40 -9.29
CA GLN A 206 4.46 9.83 -9.56
C GLN A 206 5.13 10.55 -10.74
N SER A 207 4.38 10.83 -11.82
CA SER A 207 4.87 11.55 -13.00
C SER A 207 5.16 13.03 -12.70
N LEU A 208 4.32 13.71 -11.92
CA LEU A 208 4.55 15.10 -11.50
C LEU A 208 5.76 15.23 -10.58
N LEU A 209 5.88 14.36 -9.57
CA LEU A 209 7.03 14.31 -8.66
C LEU A 209 8.33 14.03 -9.43
N ARG A 210 8.32 13.02 -10.32
CA ARG A 210 9.46 12.69 -11.19
C ARG A 210 9.84 13.86 -12.10
N ARG A 211 8.86 14.56 -12.69
CA ARG A 211 9.11 15.72 -13.56
C ARG A 211 9.69 16.91 -12.78
N ALA A 212 9.25 17.13 -11.56
CA ALA A 212 9.83 18.12 -10.66
C ALA A 212 11.21 17.70 -10.10
N GLY A 213 11.65 16.46 -10.33
CA GLY A 213 12.91 15.92 -9.79
C GLY A 213 12.86 15.63 -8.28
N VAL A 214 11.67 15.44 -7.70
CA VAL A 214 11.49 15.21 -6.26
C VAL A 214 11.80 13.74 -5.91
N PRO A 215 12.72 13.47 -4.96
CA PRO A 215 12.93 12.13 -4.41
C PRO A 215 11.65 11.60 -3.74
N VAL A 216 11.25 10.38 -4.08
CA VAL A 216 10.06 9.72 -3.53
C VAL A 216 10.45 8.54 -2.65
N ALA A 217 10.10 8.63 -1.37
CA ALA A 217 10.19 7.54 -0.41
C ALA A 217 8.79 6.99 -0.09
N VAL A 218 8.63 5.67 -0.18
CA VAL A 218 7.39 4.98 0.20
C VAL A 218 7.69 3.98 1.32
N TRP A 219 7.21 4.25 2.53
CA TRP A 219 7.29 3.31 3.64
C TRP A 219 6.06 2.39 3.67
N LEU A 220 6.30 1.11 3.45
CA LEU A 220 5.33 0.03 3.43
C LEU A 220 5.34 -0.64 4.80
N VAL A 221 4.36 -0.26 5.62
CA VAL A 221 4.16 -0.77 6.98
C VAL A 221 3.13 -1.90 7.05
N ASP A 222 2.36 -2.07 5.98
CA ASP A 222 1.51 -3.23 5.71
C ASP A 222 2.09 -4.09 4.57
N ASN A 223 1.43 -5.19 4.22
CA ASN A 223 1.82 -6.08 3.12
C ASN A 223 1.95 -5.29 1.79
N PRO A 224 3.15 -5.18 1.20
CA PRO A 224 3.38 -4.42 -0.04
C PRO A 224 2.47 -4.78 -1.20
N PHE A 225 2.11 -6.06 -1.37
CA PHE A 225 1.27 -6.49 -2.50
C PHE A 225 -0.22 -6.20 -2.28
N HIS A 226 -0.65 -5.93 -1.03
CA HIS A 226 -1.96 -5.32 -0.79
C HIS A 226 -1.99 -3.88 -1.30
N ALA A 227 -0.98 -3.07 -0.96
CA ALA A 227 -0.89 -1.67 -1.40
C ALA A 227 -0.67 -1.56 -2.93
N LEU A 228 0.24 -2.35 -3.50
CA LEU A 228 0.49 -2.41 -4.94
C LEU A 228 -0.73 -2.91 -5.75
N SER A 229 -1.68 -3.63 -5.15
CA SER A 229 -2.93 -4.01 -5.86
C SER A 229 -3.82 -2.81 -6.25
N GLY A 230 -3.53 -1.61 -5.72
CA GLY A 230 -4.10 -0.33 -6.15
C GLY A 230 -3.25 0.44 -7.17
N GLN A 231 -2.03 -0.01 -7.48
CA GLN A 231 -1.14 0.63 -8.45
C GLN A 231 -1.27 -0.06 -9.82
N LYS A 232 -1.72 0.67 -10.84
CA LYS A 232 -1.87 0.22 -12.23
C LYS A 232 -0.83 0.85 -13.17
N ASN A 233 0.33 1.19 -12.62
CA ASN A 233 1.44 1.84 -13.31
C ASN A 233 2.77 1.19 -12.87
N ARG A 234 3.86 1.44 -13.60
CA ARG A 234 5.20 0.91 -13.27
C ARG A 234 6.09 1.87 -12.48
N PHE A 235 5.67 3.12 -12.24
CA PHE A 235 6.53 4.15 -11.64
C PHE A 235 7.04 3.80 -10.23
N TRP A 236 6.29 2.98 -9.48
CA TRP A 236 6.70 2.48 -8.17
C TRP A 236 8.03 1.68 -8.20
N GLN A 237 8.36 1.06 -9.35
CA GLN A 237 9.60 0.28 -9.54
C GLN A 237 10.86 1.16 -9.44
N ASP A 238 10.75 2.45 -9.76
CA ASP A 238 11.84 3.43 -9.71
C ASP A 238 12.01 4.10 -8.32
N MET A 239 11.03 3.99 -7.41
CA MET A 239 11.04 4.70 -6.11
C MET A 239 11.94 4.06 -5.06
N HIS A 240 12.26 4.80 -3.99
CA HIS A 240 12.85 4.21 -2.77
C HIS A 240 11.71 3.56 -1.95
N LEU A 241 11.65 2.23 -1.98
CA LEU A 241 10.69 1.46 -1.20
C LEU A 241 11.35 1.02 0.12
N PHE A 242 10.72 1.35 1.23
CA PHE A 242 11.13 0.92 2.56
C PHE A 242 10.08 -0.06 3.06
N VAL A 243 10.46 -1.27 3.47
CA VAL A 243 9.52 -2.30 3.96
C VAL A 243 9.75 -2.59 5.44
N THR A 244 8.69 -2.70 6.24
CA THR A 244 8.84 -3.11 7.65
C THR A 244 9.26 -4.58 7.80
N ASP A 245 8.88 -5.41 6.84
CA ASP A 245 9.17 -6.84 6.80
C ASP A 245 10.19 -7.13 5.68
N SER A 246 11.35 -7.66 6.07
CA SER A 246 12.47 -7.94 5.16
C SER A 246 12.16 -9.03 4.13
N TRP A 247 11.16 -9.87 4.38
CA TRP A 247 10.74 -10.91 3.44
C TRP A 247 10.38 -10.33 2.06
N PHE A 248 9.66 -9.21 2.05
CA PHE A 248 9.20 -8.57 0.81
C PHE A 248 10.31 -7.96 -0.03
N MET A 249 11.54 -7.84 0.49
CA MET A 249 12.67 -7.29 -0.28
C MET A 249 12.99 -8.11 -1.53
N ARG A 250 12.94 -9.45 -1.45
CA ARG A 250 13.19 -10.32 -2.62
C ARG A 250 12.01 -10.27 -3.61
N PRO A 251 10.75 -10.53 -3.22
CA PRO A 251 9.60 -10.42 -4.12
C PRO A 251 9.45 -9.06 -4.80
N LEU A 252 9.70 -7.94 -4.11
CA LEU A 252 9.60 -6.62 -4.74
C LEU A 252 10.64 -6.44 -5.86
N ARG A 253 11.88 -6.91 -5.64
CA ARG A 253 12.96 -6.89 -6.65
C ARG A 253 12.65 -7.83 -7.83
N GLU A 254 12.12 -9.02 -7.56
CA GLU A 254 11.61 -9.95 -8.58
C GLU A 254 10.49 -9.31 -9.42
N HIS A 255 9.66 -8.45 -8.82
CA HIS A 255 8.64 -7.63 -9.50
C HIS A 255 9.19 -6.29 -10.05
N GLY A 256 10.51 -6.12 -10.15
CA GLY A 256 11.17 -5.00 -10.84
C GLY A 256 11.56 -3.80 -9.97
N ALA A 257 11.34 -3.82 -8.66
CA ALA A 257 11.74 -2.71 -7.78
C ALA A 257 13.28 -2.55 -7.72
N ARG A 258 13.75 -1.35 -8.07
CA ARG A 258 15.19 -1.06 -8.15
C ARG A 258 15.82 -0.70 -6.80
N ARG A 259 15.05 -0.04 -5.92
CA ARG A 259 15.53 0.49 -4.63
C ARG A 259 14.62 -0.01 -3.52
N VAL A 260 15.05 -1.05 -2.81
CA VAL A 260 14.27 -1.66 -1.71
C VAL A 260 15.15 -1.83 -0.48
N HIS A 261 14.68 -1.28 0.64
CA HIS A 261 15.39 -1.15 1.92
C HIS A 261 14.56 -1.79 3.04
N HIS A 262 15.20 -2.45 4.01
CA HIS A 262 14.50 -2.87 5.23
C HIS A 262 14.41 -1.68 6.19
N LEU A 263 13.22 -1.39 6.68
CA LEU A 263 12.95 -0.30 7.62
C LEU A 263 11.84 -0.74 8.58
N PRO A 264 12.18 -1.48 9.65
CA PRO A 264 11.19 -1.95 10.63
C PRO A 264 10.52 -0.77 11.33
N LEU A 265 9.35 -1.01 11.93
CA LEU A 265 8.67 -0.06 12.82
C LEU A 265 9.58 0.46 13.96
N ALA A 266 9.07 1.43 14.71
CA ALA A 266 9.81 2.15 15.74
C ALA A 266 8.87 2.65 16.84
N ALA A 267 9.45 3.05 17.97
CA ALA A 267 8.74 3.67 19.08
C ALA A 267 8.73 5.21 18.95
N SER A 268 7.64 5.84 19.40
CA SER A 268 7.58 7.30 19.53
C SER A 268 8.18 7.77 20.87
N GLN A 269 8.52 9.06 20.94
CA GLN A 269 9.01 9.70 22.16
C GLN A 269 8.00 9.69 23.30
N ASP A 270 6.70 9.53 23.01
CA ASP A 270 5.65 9.51 24.02
C ASP A 270 5.68 8.17 24.81
N PHE A 271 5.88 7.04 24.14
CA PHE A 271 6.11 5.74 24.81
C PHE A 271 7.42 5.75 25.61
N LEU A 272 8.49 6.35 25.08
CA LEU A 272 9.73 6.53 25.86
C LEU A 272 9.57 7.43 27.09
N LYS A 273 8.53 8.28 27.15
CA LYS A 273 8.22 9.12 28.32
C LYS A 273 7.14 8.54 29.24
N ALA A 274 6.56 7.40 28.88
CA ALA A 274 5.45 6.76 29.60
C ALA A 274 5.70 6.60 31.11
N ARG A 275 4.61 6.62 31.86
CA ARG A 275 4.53 6.27 33.28
C ARG A 275 3.29 5.40 33.49
N PRO A 276 3.29 4.45 34.44
CA PRO A 276 2.10 3.68 34.78
C PRO A 276 0.94 4.61 35.18
N ASP A 277 -0.18 4.54 34.48
CA ASP A 277 -1.39 5.35 34.71
C ASP A 277 -2.69 4.52 34.87
N ALA A 278 -2.62 3.21 34.64
CA ALA A 278 -3.74 2.27 34.64
C ALA A 278 -3.57 1.22 35.77
N PRO A 279 -3.68 1.59 37.06
CA PRO A 279 -3.44 0.68 38.19
C PRO A 279 -4.38 -0.53 38.22
N HIS A 280 -5.55 -0.44 37.57
CA HIS A 280 -6.50 -1.54 37.38
C HIS A 280 -6.00 -2.66 36.44
N LEU A 281 -4.82 -2.50 35.82
CA LEU A 281 -4.14 -3.51 34.99
C LEU A 281 -2.93 -4.16 35.69
N ALA A 282 -2.56 -3.72 36.90
CA ALA A 282 -1.32 -4.11 37.56
C ALA A 282 -1.18 -5.63 37.81
N ASP A 283 -2.30 -6.34 38.01
CA ASP A 283 -2.36 -7.79 38.18
C ASP A 283 -2.89 -8.53 36.94
N LYS A 284 -3.11 -7.82 35.82
CA LYS A 284 -3.76 -8.34 34.61
C LYS A 284 -2.80 -8.50 33.43
N LEU A 285 -2.99 -9.57 32.68
CA LEU A 285 -2.49 -9.69 31.32
C LEU A 285 -3.26 -8.73 30.42
N LEU A 286 -2.59 -8.13 29.44
CA LEU A 286 -3.19 -7.17 28.53
C LEU A 286 -2.99 -7.59 27.07
N PHE A 287 -4.07 -7.75 26.31
CA PHE A 287 -4.03 -7.83 24.86
C PHE A 287 -4.60 -6.53 24.26
N VAL A 288 -3.91 -5.94 23.29
CA VAL A 288 -4.39 -4.76 22.55
C VAL A 288 -4.41 -5.07 21.06
N GLY A 289 -5.57 -4.98 20.44
CA GLY A 289 -5.73 -5.20 19.00
C GLY A 289 -7.18 -5.39 18.56
N ARG A 290 -7.45 -5.11 17.29
CA ARG A 290 -8.74 -5.40 16.64
C ARG A 290 -8.76 -6.82 16.07
N SER A 291 -9.95 -7.41 15.97
CA SER A 291 -10.18 -8.73 15.35
C SER A 291 -9.85 -8.74 13.85
N GLY A 292 -9.98 -7.58 13.20
CA GLY A 292 -9.68 -7.33 11.79
C GLY A 292 -9.49 -5.84 11.51
N PHE A 293 -8.98 -5.52 10.32
CA PHE A 293 -8.78 -4.14 9.88
C PHE A 293 -10.07 -3.53 9.26
N PRO A 294 -10.26 -2.20 9.34
CA PRO A 294 -11.43 -1.54 8.75
C PRO A 294 -11.56 -1.82 7.25
N GLY A 295 -12.75 -2.27 6.82
CA GLY A 295 -13.01 -2.58 5.41
C GLY A 295 -12.49 -3.94 4.92
N ARG A 296 -12.01 -4.83 5.80
CA ARG A 296 -11.54 -6.20 5.49
C ARG A 296 -12.43 -6.92 4.46
N ASP A 297 -13.74 -6.98 4.73
CA ASP A 297 -14.67 -7.77 3.92
C ASP A 297 -14.87 -7.18 2.51
N GLY A 298 -14.77 -5.85 2.37
CA GLY A 298 -14.74 -5.19 1.07
C GLY A 298 -13.42 -5.37 0.33
N PHE A 299 -12.30 -5.43 1.05
CA PHE A 299 -10.97 -5.64 0.46
C PHE A 299 -10.79 -7.06 -0.11
N PHE A 300 -11.33 -8.06 0.58
CA PHE A 300 -11.30 -9.48 0.18
C PHE A 300 -12.61 -9.98 -0.47
N ALA A 301 -13.51 -9.07 -0.86
CA ALA A 301 -14.82 -9.43 -1.42
C ALA A 301 -14.70 -10.42 -2.60
N GLY A 302 -15.44 -11.54 -2.50
CA GLY A 302 -15.46 -12.61 -3.49
C GLY A 302 -14.36 -13.67 -3.35
N LEU A 303 -13.40 -13.50 -2.44
CA LEU A 303 -12.34 -14.48 -2.16
C LEU A 303 -12.73 -15.42 -1.01
N LYS A 304 -12.25 -16.66 -1.06
CA LYS A 304 -12.31 -17.65 0.02
C LYS A 304 -11.06 -18.54 -0.03
N PRO A 305 -10.39 -18.84 1.10
CA PRO A 305 -9.31 -19.81 1.12
C PRO A 305 -9.81 -21.20 0.68
N PRO A 306 -9.02 -22.00 -0.06
CA PRO A 306 -9.32 -23.40 -0.32
C PRO A 306 -9.49 -24.18 0.99
N ARG A 307 -10.48 -25.08 1.06
CA ARG A 307 -10.82 -25.82 2.30
C ARG A 307 -9.70 -26.74 2.78
N ASP A 308 -9.04 -27.38 1.84
CA ASP A 308 -7.88 -28.26 2.06
C ASP A 308 -6.67 -27.47 2.58
N ALA A 309 -6.39 -26.30 1.98
CA ALA A 309 -5.35 -25.39 2.47
C ALA A 309 -5.69 -24.86 3.87
N TRP A 310 -6.95 -24.51 4.13
CA TRP A 310 -7.37 -24.05 5.46
C TRP A 310 -7.20 -25.13 6.54
N ALA A 311 -7.62 -26.37 6.27
CA ALA A 311 -7.44 -27.48 7.21
C ALA A 311 -5.95 -27.77 7.51
N GLU A 312 -5.09 -27.63 6.52
CA GLU A 312 -3.63 -27.74 6.67
C GLU A 312 -3.08 -26.60 7.55
N ALA A 313 -3.52 -25.36 7.31
CA ALA A 313 -3.14 -24.20 8.12
C ALA A 313 -3.60 -24.32 9.59
N GLU A 314 -4.82 -24.85 9.85
CA GLU A 314 -5.26 -25.14 11.23
C GLU A 314 -4.40 -26.20 11.91
N ALA A 315 -3.99 -27.24 11.18
CA ALA A 315 -3.07 -28.26 11.70
C ALA A 315 -1.67 -27.69 11.97
N MET A 316 -1.18 -26.74 11.16
CA MET A 316 0.07 -26.00 11.41
C MET A 316 -0.02 -25.17 12.69
N LEU A 317 -1.08 -24.36 12.85
CA LEU A 317 -1.29 -23.54 14.04
C LEU A 317 -1.35 -24.38 15.33
N ALA A 318 -1.99 -25.55 15.29
CA ALA A 318 -2.01 -26.49 16.42
C ALA A 318 -0.61 -27.05 16.79
N ARG A 319 0.33 -27.10 15.83
CA ARG A 319 1.74 -27.46 16.06
C ARG A 319 2.61 -26.27 16.50
N GLY A 320 2.08 -25.05 16.55
CA GLY A 320 2.87 -23.83 16.80
C GLY A 320 3.62 -23.34 15.55
N GLU A 321 3.26 -23.85 14.37
CA GLU A 321 3.79 -23.40 13.09
C GLU A 321 2.98 -22.21 12.57
N ARG A 322 3.58 -21.42 11.66
CA ARG A 322 3.05 -20.15 11.19
C ARG A 322 2.72 -20.22 9.69
N PRO A 323 1.47 -20.54 9.30
CA PRO A 323 1.02 -20.48 7.90
C PRO A 323 0.93 -19.01 7.45
N ASP A 324 2.07 -18.49 7.00
CA ASP A 324 2.26 -17.10 6.61
C ASP A 324 1.94 -16.80 5.15
N PHE A 325 2.10 -15.54 4.76
CA PHE A 325 1.85 -15.09 3.40
C PHE A 325 2.69 -15.85 2.36
N GLU A 326 3.94 -16.26 2.64
CA GLU A 326 4.73 -17.07 1.71
C GLU A 326 4.14 -18.48 1.59
N TRP A 327 3.81 -19.10 2.72
CA TRP A 327 3.16 -20.41 2.73
C TRP A 327 1.85 -20.39 1.95
N TRP A 328 1.00 -19.38 2.17
CA TRP A 328 -0.26 -19.22 1.45
C TRP A 328 -0.08 -18.95 -0.05
N VAL A 329 0.92 -18.16 -0.46
CA VAL A 329 1.27 -17.95 -1.88
C VAL A 329 1.63 -19.27 -2.56
N LYS A 330 2.51 -20.07 -1.93
CA LYS A 330 2.91 -21.39 -2.43
C LYS A 330 1.73 -22.36 -2.47
N ARG A 331 0.94 -22.42 -1.38
CA ARG A 331 -0.14 -23.39 -1.21
C ARG A 331 -1.36 -23.14 -2.11
N THR A 332 -1.55 -21.89 -2.55
CA THR A 332 -2.63 -21.51 -3.47
C THR A 332 -2.19 -21.39 -4.93
N GLY A 333 -0.91 -21.61 -5.24
CA GLY A 333 -0.39 -21.58 -6.61
C GLY A 333 -0.42 -20.18 -7.24
N ILE A 334 -0.08 -19.13 -6.48
CA ILE A 334 -0.05 -17.75 -7.00
C ILE A 334 1.29 -17.49 -7.68
N ASP A 335 1.31 -17.53 -9.02
CA ASP A 335 2.50 -17.31 -9.85
C ASP A 335 2.99 -15.85 -9.87
N THR A 336 2.11 -14.89 -9.60
CA THR A 336 2.46 -13.46 -9.61
C THR A 336 1.70 -12.68 -8.54
N LEU A 337 2.42 -11.78 -7.85
CA LEU A 337 1.87 -10.96 -6.77
C LEU A 337 1.41 -9.59 -7.27
N TRP A 338 1.93 -9.14 -8.41
CA TRP A 338 1.52 -7.94 -9.15
C TRP A 338 1.90 -8.07 -10.64
N PRO A 339 1.08 -7.63 -11.61
CA PRO A 339 -0.12 -6.81 -11.48
C PRO A 339 -1.39 -7.57 -11.09
N GLY A 340 -2.39 -6.81 -10.62
CA GLY A 340 -3.73 -7.33 -10.30
C GLY A 340 -3.96 -7.53 -8.81
N LYS A 341 -4.77 -8.54 -8.46
CA LYS A 341 -5.28 -8.77 -7.09
C LYS A 341 -5.03 -10.19 -6.55
N GLN A 342 -4.29 -11.05 -7.26
CA GLN A 342 -4.15 -12.46 -6.87
C GLN A 342 -3.51 -12.65 -5.49
N ALA A 343 -2.51 -11.82 -5.17
CA ALA A 343 -1.90 -11.75 -3.83
C ALA A 343 -2.92 -11.62 -2.67
N ARG A 344 -4.11 -11.04 -2.91
CA ARG A 344 -5.15 -10.93 -1.87
C ARG A 344 -5.73 -12.27 -1.43
N LEU A 345 -5.64 -13.34 -2.24
CA LEU A 345 -6.08 -14.67 -1.82
C LEU A 345 -5.17 -15.24 -0.74
N ALA A 346 -3.85 -15.15 -0.94
CA ALA A 346 -2.88 -15.50 0.10
C ALA A 346 -2.95 -14.56 1.31
N GLY A 347 -3.18 -13.26 1.07
CA GLY A 347 -3.41 -12.28 2.14
C GLY A 347 -4.63 -12.59 3.00
N LEU A 348 -5.73 -13.06 2.41
CA LEU A 348 -6.92 -13.51 3.14
C LEU A 348 -6.61 -14.74 3.99
N GLY A 349 -5.97 -15.75 3.39
CA GLY A 349 -5.56 -16.96 4.13
C GLY A 349 -4.68 -16.63 5.33
N ALA A 350 -3.66 -15.80 5.14
CA ALA A 350 -2.74 -15.40 6.20
C ALA A 350 -3.42 -14.54 7.29
N GLU A 351 -4.36 -13.65 6.94
CA GLU A 351 -5.07 -12.87 7.95
C GLU A 351 -6.09 -13.71 8.74
N GLU A 352 -6.77 -14.68 8.11
CA GLU A 352 -7.60 -15.66 8.82
C GLU A 352 -6.74 -16.55 9.74
N SER A 353 -5.57 -17.00 9.28
CA SER A 353 -4.60 -17.70 10.12
C SER A 353 -4.16 -16.85 11.32
N GLY A 354 -3.90 -15.55 11.11
CA GLY A 354 -3.58 -14.61 12.18
C GLY A 354 -4.73 -14.32 13.13
N ARG A 355 -5.98 -14.33 12.65
CA ARG A 355 -7.18 -14.21 13.49
C ARG A 355 -7.37 -15.45 14.37
N LYS A 356 -7.21 -16.65 13.80
CA LYS A 356 -7.25 -17.93 14.52
C LYS A 356 -6.12 -18.03 15.57
N TRP A 357 -4.90 -17.62 15.22
CA TRP A 357 -3.76 -17.60 16.14
C TRP A 357 -3.99 -16.65 17.32
N ARG A 358 -4.40 -15.40 17.07
CA ARG A 358 -4.75 -14.42 18.12
C ARG A 358 -5.84 -14.96 19.04
N ALA A 359 -6.87 -15.61 18.50
CA ALA A 359 -7.92 -16.24 19.29
C ALA A 359 -7.39 -17.35 20.22
N MET A 360 -6.54 -18.26 19.72
CA MET A 360 -5.90 -19.31 20.54
C MET A 360 -5.06 -18.72 21.68
N VAL A 361 -4.30 -17.65 21.39
CA VAL A 361 -3.48 -16.95 22.39
C VAL A 361 -4.34 -16.23 23.44
N ILE A 362 -5.42 -15.55 23.03
CA ILE A 362 -6.39 -14.90 23.94
C ILE A 362 -7.08 -15.93 24.83
N THR A 363 -7.63 -17.01 24.27
CA THR A 363 -8.22 -18.12 25.02
C THR A 363 -7.27 -18.63 26.10
N GLN A 364 -6.00 -18.89 25.72
CA GLN A 364 -5.05 -19.45 26.66
C GLN A 364 -4.60 -18.44 27.73
N ALA A 365 -4.41 -17.17 27.38
CA ALA A 365 -4.11 -16.10 28.33
C ALA A 365 -5.26 -15.86 29.34
N ALA A 366 -6.52 -15.99 28.90
CA ALA A 366 -7.71 -15.87 29.73
C ALA A 366 -7.89 -17.05 30.70
N ARG A 367 -7.66 -18.29 30.24
CA ARG A 367 -7.66 -19.48 31.12
C ARG A 367 -6.53 -19.44 32.16
N ALA A 368 -5.43 -18.80 31.80
CA ALA A 368 -4.20 -18.70 32.56
C ALA A 368 -4.20 -17.63 33.67
N GLY A 369 -5.03 -16.60 33.56
CA GLY A 369 -5.02 -15.47 34.47
C GLY A 369 -6.02 -14.38 34.08
N LYS A 370 -6.02 -13.29 34.85
CA LYS A 370 -6.91 -12.15 34.58
C LYS A 370 -6.49 -11.45 33.29
N LEU A 371 -7.17 -11.72 32.19
CA LEU A 371 -6.93 -11.08 30.89
C LEU A 371 -7.87 -9.88 30.70
N ALA A 372 -7.28 -8.74 30.36
CA ALA A 372 -7.97 -7.60 29.76
C ALA A 372 -7.66 -7.54 28.25
N VAL A 373 -8.68 -7.32 27.43
CA VAL A 373 -8.59 -7.22 25.96
C VAL A 373 -9.10 -5.85 25.52
N CYS A 374 -8.22 -4.97 25.05
CA CYS A 374 -8.62 -3.70 24.42
C CYS A 374 -8.85 -3.93 22.93
N GLY A 375 -10.11 -3.95 22.52
CA GLY A 375 -10.49 -4.30 21.15
C GLY A 375 -11.97 -4.13 20.88
N ASP A 376 -12.44 -4.76 19.80
CA ASP A 376 -13.85 -4.83 19.41
C ASP A 376 -14.56 -6.08 19.96
N GLU A 377 -15.89 -6.06 19.95
CA GLU A 377 -16.74 -7.13 20.49
C GLU A 377 -16.60 -8.47 19.74
N GLU A 378 -16.04 -8.53 18.51
CA GLU A 378 -15.88 -9.81 17.80
C GLU A 378 -14.98 -10.78 18.59
N TRP A 379 -14.07 -10.28 19.43
CA TRP A 379 -13.23 -11.12 20.29
C TRP A 379 -14.03 -12.08 21.18
N ARG A 380 -15.23 -11.68 21.64
CA ARG A 380 -16.11 -12.54 22.45
C ARG A 380 -16.68 -13.72 21.67
N GLY A 381 -16.78 -13.61 20.35
CA GLY A 381 -17.18 -14.70 19.45
C GLY A 381 -16.01 -15.57 18.97
N LEU A 382 -14.76 -15.16 19.25
CA LEU A 382 -13.54 -15.85 18.79
C LEU A 382 -12.83 -16.63 19.91
N SER A 383 -13.02 -16.24 21.17
CA SER A 383 -12.54 -16.95 22.37
C SER A 383 -13.69 -17.66 23.08
N ASP A 384 -13.43 -18.87 23.58
CA ASP A 384 -14.33 -19.65 24.43
C ASP A 384 -14.07 -19.47 25.95
N ALA A 385 -13.05 -18.68 26.30
CA ALA A 385 -12.72 -18.30 27.67
C ALA A 385 -13.24 -16.89 27.99
N ASP A 386 -13.60 -16.65 29.25
CA ASP A 386 -14.06 -15.35 29.75
C ASP A 386 -12.89 -14.39 29.99
N PHE A 387 -13.08 -13.11 29.65
CA PHE A 387 -12.09 -12.06 29.79
C PHE A 387 -12.76 -10.68 29.87
N GLU A 388 -12.04 -9.73 30.47
CA GLU A 388 -12.48 -8.33 30.54
C GLU A 388 -12.26 -7.64 29.19
N LEU A 389 -13.33 -7.44 28.42
CA LEU A 389 -13.26 -6.59 27.23
C LEU A 389 -13.26 -5.12 27.65
N LEU A 390 -12.22 -4.41 27.24
CA LEU A 390 -12.08 -2.96 27.34
C LEU A 390 -12.32 -2.34 25.96
N PRO A 391 -12.83 -1.09 25.89
CA PRO A 391 -13.08 -0.43 24.61
C PRO A 391 -11.80 -0.25 23.79
N PRO A 392 -11.91 -0.05 22.45
CA PRO A 392 -10.79 0.31 21.61
C PRO A 392 -10.07 1.55 22.15
N VAL A 393 -8.75 1.43 22.34
CA VAL A 393 -7.90 2.47 22.93
C VAL A 393 -7.26 3.36 21.85
N ASP A 394 -7.17 4.66 22.12
CA ASP A 394 -6.44 5.60 21.27
C ASP A 394 -4.92 5.42 21.45
N TYR A 395 -4.22 5.35 20.31
CA TYR A 395 -2.77 5.21 20.24
C TYR A 395 -2.03 6.39 20.87
N TYR A 396 -2.55 7.60 20.70
CA TYR A 396 -1.95 8.83 21.24
C TYR A 396 -2.48 9.19 22.65
N GLY A 397 -3.37 8.37 23.20
CA GLY A 397 -3.99 8.54 24.51
C GLY A 397 -3.33 7.67 25.59
N PRO A 398 -4.12 6.91 26.39
CA PRO A 398 -3.61 6.20 27.57
C PRO A 398 -2.79 4.94 27.25
N LEU A 399 -2.66 4.55 25.97
CA LEU A 399 -2.04 3.28 25.59
C LEU A 399 -0.62 3.09 26.15
N ALA A 400 0.18 4.15 26.16
CA ALA A 400 1.55 4.12 26.66
C ALA A 400 1.62 3.82 28.16
N GLY A 401 0.74 4.42 28.96
CA GLY A 401 0.67 4.17 30.40
C GLY A 401 0.02 2.83 30.74
N MET A 402 -0.95 2.37 29.94
CA MET A 402 -1.51 1.02 30.04
C MET A 402 -0.46 -0.08 29.83
N TYR A 403 0.43 0.09 28.83
CA TYR A 403 1.57 -0.82 28.64
C TYR A 403 2.57 -0.79 29.81
N ALA A 404 2.83 0.39 30.38
CA ALA A 404 3.70 0.52 31.56
C ALA A 404 3.06 -0.06 32.84
N SER A 405 1.73 -0.06 32.95
CA SER A 405 0.98 -0.57 34.10
C SER A 405 0.71 -2.07 34.09
N ALA A 406 0.56 -2.71 32.92
CA ALA A 406 0.12 -4.10 32.84
C ALA A 406 1.09 -5.10 33.50
N ARG A 407 0.55 -6.21 34.03
CA ARG A 407 1.36 -7.34 34.54
C ARG A 407 2.22 -7.94 33.42
N CYS A 408 1.64 -8.13 32.24
CA CYS A 408 2.36 -8.41 31.00
C CYS A 408 1.43 -8.15 29.81
N VAL A 409 1.96 -7.56 28.74
CA VAL A 409 1.28 -7.47 27.45
C VAL A 409 1.46 -8.79 26.70
N VAL A 410 0.39 -9.29 26.09
CA VAL A 410 0.40 -10.50 25.29
C VAL A 410 0.53 -10.12 23.81
N GLY A 411 1.70 -10.42 23.25
CA GLY A 411 2.01 -10.40 21.82
C GLY A 411 1.34 -11.58 21.11
N ALA A 412 0.97 -11.37 19.85
CA ALA A 412 0.57 -12.40 18.89
C ALA A 412 0.54 -11.73 17.52
N THR A 413 1.34 -12.20 16.58
CA THR A 413 1.70 -11.47 15.37
C THR A 413 0.98 -12.05 14.16
N SER A 414 0.32 -11.19 13.36
CA SER A 414 -0.33 -11.66 12.13
C SER A 414 0.72 -12.26 11.19
N PRO A 415 0.48 -13.44 10.58
CA PRO A 415 1.39 -14.06 9.64
C PRO A 415 1.19 -13.50 8.20
N LEU A 416 0.35 -12.46 8.04
CA LEU A 416 0.26 -11.64 6.82
C LEU A 416 1.60 -10.98 6.42
N LEU A 417 2.50 -10.81 7.41
CA LEU A 417 3.87 -10.36 7.26
C LEU A 417 4.81 -11.50 7.73
N PRO A 418 5.44 -12.28 6.82
CA PRO A 418 6.29 -13.43 7.17
C PRO A 418 7.42 -13.13 8.17
N HIS A 419 8.18 -12.04 8.03
CA HIS A 419 9.14 -11.60 9.05
C HIS A 419 8.64 -10.34 9.80
N GLY A 420 7.33 -10.09 9.78
CA GLY A 420 6.74 -8.91 10.40
C GLY A 420 6.85 -8.89 11.92
N LEU A 421 7.05 -7.69 12.46
CA LEU A 421 6.86 -7.36 13.86
C LEU A 421 5.65 -6.42 13.98
N THR A 422 4.82 -6.63 15.01
CA THR A 422 3.77 -5.64 15.33
C THR A 422 4.33 -4.43 16.08
N GLN A 423 3.64 -3.29 16.00
CA GLN A 423 3.95 -2.06 16.74
C GLN A 423 4.12 -2.28 18.26
N ARG A 424 3.41 -3.26 18.86
CA ARG A 424 3.56 -3.63 20.29
C ARG A 424 4.98 -3.98 20.70
N HIS A 425 5.79 -4.57 19.81
CA HIS A 425 7.20 -4.85 20.13
C HIS A 425 7.93 -3.56 20.51
N PHE A 426 7.84 -2.54 19.66
CA PHE A 426 8.51 -1.26 19.90
C PHE A 426 7.91 -0.50 21.07
N ASP A 427 6.58 -0.39 21.13
CA ASP A 427 5.91 0.49 22.09
C ASP A 427 5.85 -0.05 23.52
N VAL A 428 5.65 -1.35 23.71
CA VAL A 428 5.60 -1.94 25.07
C VAL A 428 6.97 -1.87 25.72
N TRP A 429 8.01 -2.25 24.98
CA TRP A 429 9.39 -2.16 25.43
C TRP A 429 9.84 -0.70 25.65
N ALA A 430 9.46 0.23 24.77
CA ALA A 430 9.68 1.66 25.00
C ALA A 430 9.00 2.18 26.28
N ALA A 431 7.75 1.76 26.54
CA ALA A 431 7.00 2.12 27.75
C ALA A 431 7.58 1.53 29.04
N GLY A 432 8.52 0.58 28.96
CA GLY A 432 9.04 -0.17 30.10
C GLY A 432 8.11 -1.28 30.60
N GLY A 433 7.15 -1.70 29.76
CA GLY A 433 6.28 -2.85 30.02
C GLY A 433 6.95 -4.18 29.65
N LEU A 434 6.42 -5.28 30.18
CA LEU A 434 6.75 -6.63 29.70
C LEU A 434 5.86 -7.01 28.51
N LEU A 435 6.43 -7.68 27.52
CA LEU A 435 5.71 -8.26 26.37
C LEU A 435 6.13 -9.72 26.24
N ALA A 436 5.20 -10.66 26.40
CA ALA A 436 5.40 -12.05 25.97
C ALA A 436 4.92 -12.18 24.52
N THR A 437 5.75 -12.61 23.59
CA THR A 437 5.43 -12.58 22.15
C THR A 437 5.67 -13.92 21.46
N ASP A 438 5.07 -14.11 20.28
CA ASP A 438 5.29 -15.29 19.46
C ASP A 438 6.67 -15.25 18.76
N ASN A 439 7.32 -16.41 18.63
CA ASN A 439 8.61 -16.50 17.95
C ASN A 439 8.47 -16.25 16.44
N THR A 440 8.68 -14.99 16.03
CA THR A 440 8.65 -14.57 14.61
C THR A 440 10.07 -14.35 14.07
N PRO A 441 10.34 -14.65 12.78
CA PRO A 441 11.66 -14.38 12.18
C PRO A 441 12.08 -12.90 12.24
N GLY A 442 11.11 -11.97 12.39
CA GLY A 442 11.37 -10.55 12.54
C GLY A 442 12.13 -10.18 13.81
N LEU A 443 12.10 -11.03 14.86
CA LEU A 443 12.81 -10.79 16.11
C LEU A 443 14.35 -10.80 15.95
N ALA A 444 14.86 -11.35 14.86
CA ALA A 444 16.29 -11.37 14.54
C ALA A 444 16.92 -9.97 14.31
N ILE A 445 16.14 -8.89 14.35
CA ILE A 445 16.68 -7.51 14.41
C ILE A 445 17.13 -7.10 15.82
N PHE A 446 16.88 -7.93 16.84
CA PHE A 446 17.25 -7.68 18.24
C PHE A 446 18.20 -8.79 18.73
N PRO A 447 18.98 -8.55 19.81
CA PRO A 447 19.85 -9.56 20.41
C PRO A 447 19.08 -10.81 20.90
N GLU A 448 19.67 -12.00 20.73
CA GLU A 448 19.04 -13.27 21.14
C GLU A 448 18.79 -13.31 22.65
N GLU A 449 19.69 -12.71 23.44
CA GLU A 449 19.64 -12.64 24.90
C GLU A 449 18.40 -11.90 25.42
N LEU A 450 17.86 -10.97 24.62
CA LEU A 450 16.65 -10.21 24.95
C LEU A 450 15.38 -10.84 24.37
N THR A 451 15.48 -11.50 23.21
CA THR A 451 14.32 -12.13 22.54
C THR A 451 13.97 -13.49 23.13
N ARG A 452 14.95 -14.34 23.43
CA ARG A 452 14.75 -15.67 24.01
C ARG A 452 13.88 -15.69 25.28
N PRO A 453 14.08 -14.82 26.31
CA PRO A 453 13.24 -14.84 27.51
C PRO A 453 11.82 -14.31 27.31
N VAL A 454 11.51 -13.66 26.17
CA VAL A 454 10.19 -13.09 25.89
C VAL A 454 9.36 -13.91 24.89
N THR A 455 9.96 -14.91 24.22
CA THR A 455 9.30 -15.69 23.16
C THR A 455 8.63 -16.97 23.64
N TYR A 456 7.40 -17.21 23.20
CA TYR A 456 6.74 -18.51 23.27
C TYR A 456 6.55 -19.13 21.86
N ALA A 457 6.58 -20.46 21.78
CA ALA A 457 6.36 -21.20 20.53
C ALA A 457 4.91 -21.68 20.35
N LYS A 458 4.19 -21.91 21.45
CA LYS A 458 2.78 -22.33 21.49
C LYS A 458 2.04 -21.54 22.57
N PRO A 459 0.72 -21.31 22.43
CA PRO A 459 -0.06 -20.60 23.44
C PRO A 459 0.12 -21.19 24.84
N ASP A 460 0.18 -22.52 24.96
CA ASP A 460 0.29 -23.22 26.24
C ASP A 460 1.57 -22.85 27.04
N GLY A 461 2.65 -22.46 26.36
CA GLY A 461 3.91 -22.03 26.98
C GLY A 461 3.91 -20.57 27.45
N LEU A 462 2.87 -19.77 27.12
CA LEU A 462 2.80 -18.34 27.41
C LEU A 462 3.01 -18.02 28.90
N LEU A 463 2.40 -18.80 29.81
CA LEU A 463 2.53 -18.59 31.25
C LEU A 463 3.91 -18.91 31.82
N GLU A 464 4.65 -19.84 31.20
CA GLU A 464 6.00 -20.18 31.64
C GLU A 464 6.95 -19.02 31.31
N VAL A 465 6.84 -18.51 30.08
CA VAL A 465 7.57 -17.32 29.60
C VAL A 465 7.25 -16.10 30.48
N ILE A 466 5.97 -15.82 30.75
CA ILE A 466 5.57 -14.70 31.63
C ILE A 466 6.19 -14.84 33.03
N ARG A 467 6.08 -16.00 33.68
CA ARG A 467 6.65 -16.23 35.01
C ARG A 467 8.18 -16.09 35.02
N SER A 468 8.86 -16.52 33.95
CA SER A 468 10.31 -16.35 33.80
C SER A 468 10.70 -14.88 33.67
N MET A 469 9.97 -14.09 32.87
CA MET A 469 10.21 -12.65 32.74
C MET A 469 9.92 -11.87 34.04
N GLU A 470 8.98 -12.33 34.85
CA GLU A 470 8.61 -11.67 36.10
C GLU A 470 9.72 -11.73 37.17
N ALA A 471 10.54 -12.78 37.15
CA ALA A 471 11.67 -12.93 38.09
C ALA A 471 12.70 -11.80 37.95
N ASP A 472 13.06 -11.45 36.71
CA ASP A 472 14.07 -10.44 36.36
C ASP A 472 13.46 -9.18 35.73
N ARG A 473 12.17 -8.91 35.99
CA ARG A 473 11.35 -7.87 35.33
C ARG A 473 12.09 -6.53 35.17
N SER A 474 12.71 -6.03 36.23
CA SER A 474 13.36 -4.71 36.22
C SER A 474 14.62 -4.66 35.35
N ALA A 475 15.37 -5.77 35.25
CA ALA A 475 16.54 -5.85 34.37
C ALA A 475 16.10 -5.97 32.91
N LEU A 476 15.13 -6.85 32.65
CA LEU A 476 14.63 -7.12 31.31
C LEU A 476 13.93 -5.90 30.67
N THR A 477 13.04 -5.21 31.38
CA THR A 477 12.40 -4.00 30.85
C THR A 477 13.38 -2.83 30.71
N GLY A 478 14.38 -2.74 31.61
CA GLY A 478 15.46 -1.76 31.51
C GLY A 478 16.28 -1.93 30.23
N ALA A 479 16.77 -3.14 29.98
CA ALA A 479 17.59 -3.45 28.80
C ALA A 479 16.82 -3.27 27.48
N TRP A 480 15.56 -3.74 27.43
CA TRP A 480 14.68 -3.53 26.28
C TRP A 480 14.43 -2.05 25.99
N ARG A 481 14.14 -1.26 27.02
CA ARG A 481 13.89 0.18 26.90
C ARG A 481 15.13 0.95 26.46
N GLU A 482 16.32 0.58 26.93
CA GLU A 482 17.59 1.15 26.47
C GLU A 482 17.84 0.86 24.98
N LEU A 483 17.70 -0.40 24.56
CA LEU A 483 17.86 -0.81 23.16
C LEU A 483 16.91 -0.04 22.23
N ILE A 484 15.62 0.02 22.57
CA ILE A 484 14.62 0.72 21.76
C ILE A 484 14.90 2.22 21.68
N ALA A 485 15.28 2.86 22.79
CA ALA A 485 15.67 4.28 22.81
C ALA A 485 16.92 4.56 21.95
N ARG A 486 17.87 3.63 21.91
CA ARG A 486 19.14 3.77 21.18
C ARG A 486 18.98 3.56 19.67
N GLU A 487 18.20 2.56 19.25
CA GLU A 487 18.24 1.99 17.89
C GLU A 487 16.89 1.96 17.15
N HIS A 488 15.76 2.01 17.86
CA HIS A 488 14.43 1.80 17.27
C HIS A 488 13.44 2.95 17.54
N THR A 489 13.89 4.19 17.36
CA THR A 489 13.03 5.39 17.37
C THR A 489 12.71 5.88 15.96
N TYR A 490 11.62 6.64 15.78
CA TYR A 490 11.28 7.21 14.47
C TYR A 490 12.35 8.17 13.94
N GLY A 491 13.08 8.88 14.80
CA GLY A 491 14.26 9.67 14.41
C GLY A 491 15.35 8.85 13.73
N ARG A 492 15.61 7.61 14.19
CA ARG A 492 16.51 6.68 13.48
C ARG A 492 15.98 6.31 12.09
N ARG A 493 14.68 6.07 11.97
CA ARG A 493 14.04 5.72 10.69
C ARG A 493 14.07 6.87 9.68
N ILE A 494 13.84 8.10 10.14
CA ILE A 494 14.03 9.30 9.32
C ILE A 494 15.48 9.41 8.85
N GLY A 495 16.48 9.22 9.73
CA GLY A 495 17.89 9.17 9.33
C GLY A 495 18.14 8.18 8.18
N THR A 496 17.73 6.91 8.36
CA THR A 496 17.85 5.87 7.32
C THR A 496 17.14 6.24 6.00
N ILE A 497 15.98 6.89 6.04
CA ILE A 497 15.30 7.36 4.82
C ILE A 497 16.12 8.45 4.13
N LEU A 498 16.60 9.45 4.90
CA LEU A 498 17.37 10.58 4.37
C LEU A 498 18.72 10.18 3.78
N ASP A 499 19.44 9.27 4.42
CA ASP A 499 20.69 8.70 3.90
C ASP A 499 20.43 7.94 2.58
N ALA A 500 19.36 7.12 2.55
CA ALA A 500 19.03 6.28 1.42
C ALA A 500 18.50 7.05 0.19
N ILE A 501 17.92 8.25 0.34
CA ILE A 501 17.50 9.12 -0.79
C ILE A 501 18.61 10.08 -1.26
N SER A 502 19.65 10.25 -0.46
CA SER A 502 20.83 11.09 -0.78
C SER A 502 21.94 10.31 -1.48
N SER A 503 21.76 8.99 -1.61
CA SER A 503 22.66 8.01 -2.26
C SER A 503 22.11 7.55 -3.61
#